data_AF-A0A5N5D7M0-F1
#
_entry.id   AF-A0A5N5D7M0-F1
#
_cell.length_a   1.000
_cell.length_b   1.000
_cell.length_c   1.000
_cell.angle_alpha   90.00
_cell.angle_beta   90.00
_cell.angle_gamma   90.00
#
_symmetry.space_group_name_H-M   'P 1'
#
loop_
_entity.id
_entity.type
_entity.pdbx_description
1 polymer ?
#
loop_
_entity_poly.entity_id
_entity_poly.type
_entity_poly.pdbx_seq_one_letter_code
_entity_poly.pdbx_strand_id
1 'polypeptide(L)'
;MPEPSQMDIEPAEGQVPNVPGPAQPAQQTELTRAELLQLIEELKIQNARLIEHQSRRIATKVKVAPPEKFDGDRKKLQSFLLQMQRYLQFNQAQFDNDAEAVLFASTYLRGTAEAWIKPYLRDQLANEATPAERRPKTKEIFNTYQGFATNLRTTFTNRDEVRKAASDIWTVKQLESVATYSTKFHQLASYLQ
;
A
#
# COMPACT_ATOMS: atom_id res chain seq x y z
N MET A 1 32.26 94.24 -46.53
CA MET A 1 32.47 92.81 -46.83
C MET A 1 32.98 92.14 -45.57
N PRO A 2 32.24 91.21 -44.96
CA PRO A 2 32.78 90.31 -43.94
C PRO A 2 33.12 88.94 -44.56
N GLU A 3 34.22 88.35 -44.11
CA GLU A 3 34.68 86.99 -44.42
C GLU A 3 33.66 85.90 -44.02
N PRO A 4 33.62 84.76 -44.73
CA PRO A 4 32.80 83.62 -44.34
C PRO A 4 33.48 82.82 -43.21
N SER A 5 32.77 82.64 -42.10
CA SER A 5 33.16 81.78 -40.99
C SER A 5 33.27 80.31 -41.45
N GLN A 6 34.48 79.75 -41.37
CA GLN A 6 34.71 78.31 -41.49
C GLN A 6 33.99 77.59 -40.34
N MET A 7 33.08 76.67 -40.68
CA MET A 7 32.57 75.66 -39.75
C MET A 7 33.68 74.64 -39.53
N ASP A 8 34.31 74.68 -38.35
CA ASP A 8 35.12 73.58 -37.84
C ASP A 8 34.22 72.36 -37.62
N ILE A 9 34.36 71.36 -38.48
CA ILE A 9 33.74 70.04 -38.29
C ILE A 9 34.69 69.24 -37.39
N GLU A 10 34.38 69.21 -36.10
CA GLU A 10 35.01 68.35 -35.10
C GLU A 10 34.71 66.87 -35.45
N PRO A 11 35.70 65.96 -35.46
CA PRO A 11 35.44 64.55 -35.71
C PRO A 11 34.72 63.97 -34.50
N ALA A 12 33.45 63.60 -34.69
CA ALA A 12 32.69 62.86 -33.70
C ALA A 12 33.35 61.49 -33.47
N GLU A 13 34.25 61.41 -32.49
CA GLU A 13 34.71 60.16 -31.91
C GLU A 13 33.51 59.47 -31.28
N GLY A 14 33.00 58.44 -31.98
CA GLY A 14 31.94 57.59 -31.51
C GLY A 14 32.38 56.79 -30.29
N GLN A 15 32.22 57.39 -29.11
CA GLN A 15 32.29 56.68 -27.84
C GLN A 15 31.03 55.80 -27.76
N VAL A 16 31.17 54.54 -28.18
CA VAL A 16 30.12 53.52 -28.02
C VAL A 16 29.83 53.39 -26.53
N PRO A 17 28.59 53.64 -26.06
CA PRO A 17 28.24 53.41 -24.66
C PRO A 17 28.48 51.93 -24.37
N ASN A 18 29.28 51.65 -23.35
CA ASN A 18 29.49 50.30 -22.84
C ASN A 18 28.16 49.80 -22.28
N VAL A 19 27.36 49.15 -23.12
CA VAL A 19 26.10 48.52 -22.71
C VAL A 19 26.48 47.34 -21.82
N PRO A 20 26.03 47.27 -20.56
CA PRO A 20 26.23 46.08 -19.75
C PRO A 20 25.64 44.90 -20.53
N GLY A 21 26.50 43.93 -20.87
CA GLY A 21 26.09 42.70 -21.55
C GLY A 21 24.97 42.00 -20.76
N PRO A 22 24.17 41.15 -21.43
CA PRO A 22 23.05 40.47 -20.79
C PRO A 22 23.55 39.76 -19.53
N ALA A 23 22.74 39.89 -18.48
CA ALA A 23 22.91 39.35 -17.16
C ALA A 23 23.75 38.06 -17.15
N GLN A 24 24.79 38.05 -16.30
CA GLN A 24 25.39 36.79 -15.85
C GLN A 24 24.23 35.86 -15.47
N PRO A 25 24.10 34.68 -16.10
CA PRO A 25 23.07 33.75 -15.69
C PRO A 25 23.33 33.47 -14.22
N ALA A 26 22.26 33.67 -13.42
CA ALA A 26 22.14 33.08 -12.10
C ALA A 26 22.76 31.69 -12.15
N GLN A 27 23.66 31.39 -11.21
CA GLN A 27 24.35 30.11 -11.06
C GLN A 27 23.34 28.96 -11.14
N GLN A 28 23.00 28.55 -12.36
CA GLN A 28 22.45 27.26 -12.65
C GLN A 28 23.59 26.33 -12.26
N THR A 29 23.33 25.49 -11.26
CA THR A 29 24.23 24.46 -10.81
C THR A 29 24.71 23.69 -12.05
N GLU A 30 25.88 24.03 -12.59
CA GLU A 30 26.50 23.29 -13.69
C GLU A 30 26.90 21.95 -13.09
N LEU A 31 25.97 20.98 -13.14
CA LEU A 31 26.32 19.59 -12.85
C LEU A 31 27.49 19.24 -13.75
N THR A 32 28.61 18.89 -13.14
CA THR A 32 29.79 18.42 -13.85
C THR A 32 29.40 17.23 -14.73
N ARG A 33 30.15 17.00 -15.82
CA ARG A 33 29.90 15.86 -16.72
C ARG A 33 29.79 14.52 -15.97
N ALA A 34 30.55 14.36 -14.89
CA ALA A 34 30.50 13.18 -14.04
C ALA A 34 29.18 13.08 -13.25
N GLU A 35 28.71 14.17 -12.65
CA GLU A 35 27.42 14.23 -11.94
C GLU A 35 26.24 14.04 -12.90
N LEU A 36 26.31 14.57 -14.11
CA LEU A 36 25.28 14.34 -15.14
C LEU A 36 25.18 12.86 -15.52
N LEU A 37 26.32 12.18 -15.69
CA LEU A 37 26.35 10.74 -15.97
C LEU A 37 25.81 9.93 -14.79
N GLN A 38 26.15 10.31 -13.56
CA GLN A 38 25.64 9.68 -12.35
C GLN A 38 24.12 9.82 -12.24
N LEU A 39 23.59 11.02 -12.50
CA LEU A 39 22.15 11.28 -12.49
C LEU A 39 21.41 10.49 -13.57
N ILE A 40 21.99 10.38 -14.77
CA ILE A 40 21.42 9.54 -15.85
C ILE A 40 21.35 8.08 -15.42
N GLU A 41 22.37 7.57 -14.75
CA GLU A 41 22.39 6.17 -14.29
C GLU A 41 21.36 5.93 -13.18
N GLU A 42 21.25 6.84 -12.22
CA GLU A 42 20.20 6.78 -11.18
C GLU A 42 18.79 6.81 -11.80
N LEU A 43 18.55 7.71 -12.76
CA LEU A 43 17.26 7.79 -13.46
C LEU A 43 16.94 6.51 -14.24
N LYS A 44 17.94 5.87 -14.85
CA LYS A 44 17.74 4.56 -15.51
C LYS A 44 17.38 3.48 -14.51
N ILE A 45 18.06 3.44 -13.36
CA ILE A 45 17.75 2.48 -12.29
C ILE A 45 16.33 2.71 -11.76
N GLN A 46 15.93 3.95 -11.52
CA GLN A 46 14.58 4.30 -11.08
C GLN A 46 13.52 3.90 -12.11
N ASN A 47 13.75 4.20 -13.39
CA ASN A 47 12.86 3.77 -14.47
C ASN A 47 12.76 2.25 -14.57
N ALA A 48 13.87 1.52 -14.46
CA ALA A 48 13.86 0.06 -14.49
C ALA A 48 13.05 -0.52 -13.31
N ARG A 49 13.22 0.02 -12.09
CA ARG A 49 12.43 -0.36 -10.91
C ARG A 49 10.94 -0.06 -11.10
N LEU A 50 10.60 1.10 -11.66
CA LEU A 50 9.22 1.49 -11.94
C LEU A 50 8.58 0.55 -12.97
N ILE A 51 9.28 0.27 -14.07
CA ILE A 51 8.84 -0.68 -15.11
C ILE A 51 8.65 -2.07 -14.52
N GLU A 52 9.60 -2.55 -13.71
CA GLU A 52 9.48 -3.85 -13.04
C GLU A 52 8.28 -3.89 -12.09
N HIS A 53 8.09 -2.84 -11.28
CA HIS A 53 6.95 -2.72 -10.37
C HIS A 53 5.61 -2.73 -11.12
N GLN A 54 5.47 -1.93 -12.18
CA GLN A 54 4.27 -1.91 -13.03
C GLN A 54 4.05 -3.26 -13.73
N SER A 55 5.13 -3.88 -14.23
CA SER A 55 5.06 -5.20 -14.85
C SER A 55 4.58 -6.26 -13.86
N ARG A 56 5.03 -6.21 -12.59
CA ARG A 56 4.53 -7.09 -11.52
C ARG A 56 3.06 -6.84 -11.17
N ARG A 57 2.57 -5.60 -11.27
CA ARG A 57 1.14 -5.26 -11.10
C ARG A 57 0.27 -5.77 -12.26
N ILE A 58 0.79 -5.77 -13.48
CA ILE A 58 0.03 -6.20 -14.66
C ILE A 58 0.11 -7.73 -14.83
N ALA A 59 1.25 -8.34 -14.50
CA ALA A 59 1.44 -9.77 -14.59
C ALA A 59 0.64 -10.50 -13.49
N THR A 60 -0.53 -11.03 -13.84
CA THR A 60 -1.25 -11.96 -12.98
C THR A 60 -0.43 -13.24 -12.82
N LYS A 61 0.31 -13.39 -11.72
CA LYS A 61 1.20 -14.56 -11.47
C LYS A 61 0.43 -15.88 -11.49
N VAL A 62 -0.79 -15.92 -10.95
CA VAL A 62 -1.72 -17.07 -10.95
C VAL A 62 -3.13 -16.52 -10.75
N LYS A 63 -4.12 -16.98 -11.53
CA LYS A 63 -5.53 -16.68 -11.24
C LYS A 63 -5.98 -17.48 -10.02
N VAL A 64 -6.04 -16.84 -8.86
CA VAL A 64 -6.57 -17.44 -7.62
C VAL A 64 -8.06 -17.12 -7.52
N ALA A 65 -8.85 -18.12 -7.10
CA ALA A 65 -10.27 -17.91 -6.83
C ALA A 65 -10.45 -16.82 -5.76
N PRO A 66 -11.41 -15.88 -5.94
CA PRO A 66 -11.71 -14.88 -4.93
C PRO A 66 -12.25 -15.55 -3.65
N PRO A 67 -12.00 -14.98 -2.47
CA PRO A 67 -12.55 -15.49 -1.23
C PRO A 67 -14.09 -15.44 -1.22
N GLU A 68 -14.71 -16.36 -0.49
CA GLU A 68 -16.13 -16.25 -0.18
C GLU A 68 -16.43 -15.04 0.72
N LYS A 69 -17.66 -14.53 0.65
CA LYS A 69 -18.11 -13.46 1.55
C LYS A 69 -18.31 -14.01 2.96
N PHE A 70 -17.95 -13.22 3.96
CA PHE A 70 -18.13 -13.56 5.37
C PHE A 70 -19.22 -12.70 5.99
N ASP A 71 -20.30 -13.35 6.43
CA ASP A 71 -21.50 -12.72 7.01
C ASP A 71 -21.45 -12.61 8.54
N GLY A 72 -20.44 -13.21 9.17
CA GLY A 72 -20.34 -13.38 10.62
C GLY A 72 -20.55 -14.81 11.10
N ASP A 73 -20.84 -15.78 10.22
CA ASP A 73 -20.94 -17.20 10.59
C ASP A 73 -19.58 -17.74 11.05
N ARG A 74 -19.42 -17.88 12.36
CA ARG A 74 -18.22 -18.41 13.03
C ARG A 74 -17.65 -19.68 12.41
N LYS A 75 -18.51 -20.59 11.90
CA LYS A 75 -18.04 -21.85 11.29
C LYS A 75 -17.23 -21.61 10.02
N LYS A 76 -17.45 -20.47 9.36
CA LYS A 76 -16.77 -20.04 8.13
C LYS A 76 -15.58 -19.12 8.40
N LEU A 77 -15.40 -18.62 9.62
CA LEU A 77 -14.40 -17.60 9.95
C LEU A 77 -12.97 -18.03 9.58
N GLN A 78 -12.55 -19.23 10.00
CA GLN A 78 -11.21 -19.71 9.70
C GLN A 78 -11.00 -19.96 8.20
N SER A 79 -12.02 -20.49 7.52
CA SER A 79 -11.98 -20.67 6.07
C SER A 79 -11.85 -19.33 5.34
N PHE A 80 -12.65 -18.34 5.73
CA PHE A 80 -12.58 -16.98 5.19
C PHE A 80 -11.19 -16.35 5.37
N LEU A 81 -10.64 -16.38 6.59
CA LEU A 81 -9.33 -15.80 6.88
C LEU A 81 -8.21 -16.46 6.07
N LEU A 82 -8.26 -17.79 5.90
CA LEU A 82 -7.27 -18.54 5.12
C LEU A 82 -7.39 -18.24 3.62
N GLN A 83 -8.62 -18.20 3.08
CA GLN A 83 -8.87 -17.83 1.68
C GLN A 83 -8.39 -16.41 1.41
N MET A 84 -8.71 -15.47 2.30
CA MET A 84 -8.32 -14.07 2.17
C MET A 84 -6.80 -13.90 2.25
N GLN A 85 -6.13 -14.52 3.22
CA GLN A 85 -4.67 -14.47 3.33
C GLN A 85 -3.99 -15.02 2.07
N ARG A 86 -4.48 -16.15 1.55
CA ARG A 86 -3.98 -16.73 0.30
C ARG A 86 -4.18 -15.76 -0.86
N TYR A 87 -5.39 -15.21 -1.01
CA TYR A 87 -5.68 -14.27 -2.07
C TYR A 87 -4.74 -13.05 -2.03
N LEU A 88 -4.54 -12.45 -0.84
CA LEU A 88 -3.64 -11.32 -0.66
C LEU A 88 -2.18 -11.68 -0.99
N GLN A 89 -1.69 -12.85 -0.58
CA GLN A 89 -0.33 -13.31 -0.91
C GLN A 89 -0.09 -13.42 -2.42
N PHE A 90 -1.05 -13.98 -3.17
CA PHE A 90 -0.92 -14.08 -4.64
C PHE A 90 -1.10 -12.74 -5.36
N ASN A 91 -1.78 -11.78 -4.74
CA ASN A 91 -2.06 -10.46 -5.31
C ASN A 91 -1.29 -9.34 -4.60
N GLN A 92 -0.20 -9.65 -3.89
CA GLN A 92 0.52 -8.68 -3.04
C GLN A 92 0.98 -7.44 -3.80
N ALA A 93 1.33 -7.59 -5.09
CA ALA A 93 1.78 -6.47 -5.91
C ALA A 93 0.68 -5.43 -6.17
N GLN A 94 -0.59 -5.76 -5.97
CA GLN A 94 -1.72 -4.86 -6.22
C GLN A 94 -1.98 -3.84 -5.11
N PHE A 95 -1.36 -4.02 -3.94
CA PHE A 95 -1.58 -3.20 -2.76
C PHE A 95 -0.29 -2.47 -2.41
N ASP A 96 -0.38 -1.16 -2.22
CA ASP A 96 0.80 -0.36 -1.89
C ASP A 96 1.17 -0.49 -0.40
N ASN A 97 0.21 -0.90 0.44
CA ASN A 97 0.41 -1.13 1.88
C ASN A 97 -0.67 -2.06 2.47
N ASP A 98 -0.45 -2.50 3.73
CA ASP A 98 -1.38 -3.38 4.45
C ASP A 98 -2.77 -2.75 4.66
N ALA A 99 -2.85 -1.42 4.80
CA ALA A 99 -4.13 -0.77 5.00
C ALA A 99 -5.04 -0.89 3.77
N GLU A 100 -4.49 -0.83 2.56
CA GLU A 100 -5.20 -1.12 1.31
C GLU A 100 -5.64 -2.59 1.23
N ALA A 101 -4.79 -3.52 1.66
CA ALA A 101 -5.15 -4.94 1.73
C ALA A 101 -6.33 -5.18 2.70
N VAL A 102 -6.35 -4.49 3.85
CA VAL A 102 -7.46 -4.56 4.82
C VAL A 102 -8.72 -3.88 4.26
N LEU A 103 -8.59 -2.73 3.60
CA LEU A 103 -9.71 -2.07 2.90
C LEU A 103 -10.33 -3.03 1.87
N PHE A 104 -9.50 -3.68 1.06
CA PHE A 104 -9.97 -4.71 0.13
C PHE A 104 -10.65 -5.88 0.84
N ALA A 105 -10.04 -6.45 1.89
CA ALA A 105 -10.63 -7.55 2.65
C ALA A 105 -12.00 -7.16 3.25
N SER A 106 -12.17 -5.91 3.68
CA SER A 106 -13.43 -5.40 4.22
C SER A 106 -14.59 -5.47 3.20
N THR A 107 -14.30 -5.39 1.90
CA THR A 107 -15.31 -5.54 0.83
C THR A 107 -15.90 -6.95 0.74
N TYR A 108 -15.32 -7.92 1.46
CA TYR A 108 -15.83 -9.29 1.56
C TYR A 108 -16.67 -9.54 2.80
N LEU A 109 -16.79 -8.57 3.70
CA LEU A 109 -17.66 -8.66 4.87
C LEU A 109 -19.11 -8.33 4.48
N ARG A 110 -20.06 -9.06 5.06
CA ARG A 110 -21.51 -8.91 4.86
C ARG A 110 -22.23 -8.98 6.21
N GLY A 111 -23.48 -8.56 6.24
CA GLY A 111 -24.36 -8.76 7.41
C GLY A 111 -23.74 -8.23 8.70
N THR A 112 -23.64 -9.08 9.72
CA THR A 112 -23.10 -8.71 11.04
C THR A 112 -21.63 -8.35 10.97
N ALA A 113 -20.83 -9.02 10.14
CA ALA A 113 -19.42 -8.70 9.96
C ALA A 113 -19.22 -7.33 9.29
N GLU A 114 -20.07 -6.97 8.34
CA GLU A 114 -20.07 -5.63 7.73
C GLU A 114 -20.46 -4.56 8.75
N ALA A 115 -21.52 -4.81 9.54
CA ALA A 115 -21.94 -3.90 10.59
C ALA A 115 -20.83 -3.63 11.62
N TRP A 116 -20.06 -4.66 11.96
CA TRP A 116 -18.90 -4.57 12.86
C TRP A 116 -17.78 -3.68 12.32
N ILE A 117 -17.38 -3.85 11.05
CA ILE A 117 -16.25 -3.08 10.50
C ILE A 117 -16.63 -1.62 10.20
N LYS A 118 -17.91 -1.37 9.89
CA LYS A 118 -18.43 -0.09 9.41
C LYS A 118 -17.97 1.16 10.19
N PRO A 119 -18.02 1.20 11.54
CA PRO A 119 -17.54 2.37 12.28
C PRO A 119 -16.04 2.62 12.08
N TYR A 120 -15.21 1.57 11.98
CA TYR A 120 -13.77 1.69 11.79
C TYR A 120 -13.41 2.04 10.35
N LEU A 121 -14.14 1.48 9.38
CA LEU A 121 -14.00 1.83 7.97
C LEU A 121 -14.29 3.32 7.73
N ARG A 122 -15.35 3.86 8.34
CA ARG A 122 -15.66 5.31 8.26
C ARG A 122 -14.52 6.18 8.80
N ASP A 123 -13.95 5.79 9.93
CA ASP A 123 -12.85 6.51 10.58
C ASP A 123 -11.54 6.41 9.78
N GLN A 124 -11.28 5.25 9.16
CA GLN A 124 -10.14 5.05 8.26
C GLN A 124 -10.22 5.97 7.04
N LEU A 125 -11.40 6.05 6.41
CA LEU A 125 -11.63 6.86 5.22
C LEU A 125 -11.70 8.37 5.53
N ALA A 126 -12.32 8.77 6.64
CA ALA A 126 -12.42 10.17 7.03
C ALA A 126 -11.05 10.78 7.35
N ASN A 127 -10.12 9.97 7.87
CA ASN A 127 -8.77 10.40 8.25
C ASN A 127 -7.71 9.77 7.33
N GLU A 128 -7.97 9.74 6.02
CA GLU A 128 -7.01 9.23 5.03
C GLU A 128 -5.75 10.11 5.01
N ALA A 129 -5.92 11.44 4.91
CA ALA A 129 -4.84 12.43 4.90
C ALA A 129 -4.18 12.66 6.27
N THR A 130 -4.87 12.29 7.37
CA THR A 130 -4.38 12.47 8.74
C THR A 130 -4.36 11.15 9.53
N PRO A 131 -3.52 10.14 9.16
CA PRO A 131 -3.51 8.83 9.82
C PRO A 131 -3.29 8.87 11.34
N ALA A 132 -2.62 9.92 11.84
CA ALA A 132 -2.38 10.15 13.26
C ALA A 132 -3.67 10.41 14.07
N GLU A 133 -4.73 10.93 13.44
CA GLU A 133 -5.99 11.30 14.09
C GLU A 133 -6.96 10.11 14.21
N ARG A 134 -6.69 9.01 13.49
CA ARG A 134 -7.50 7.78 13.56
C ARG A 134 -7.59 7.27 15.00
N ARG A 135 -8.76 6.75 15.37
CA ARG A 135 -8.97 6.14 16.68
C ARG A 135 -8.00 4.97 16.88
N PRO A 136 -7.56 4.68 18.12
CA PRO A 136 -6.64 3.59 18.41
C PRO A 136 -7.10 2.25 17.83
N LYS A 137 -8.40 1.94 17.97
CA LYS A 137 -8.96 0.69 17.44
C LYS A 137 -8.95 0.59 15.93
N THR A 138 -9.13 1.72 15.23
CA THR A 138 -9.03 1.77 13.77
C THR A 138 -7.60 1.49 13.32
N LYS A 139 -6.61 2.08 14.01
CA LYS A 139 -5.19 1.80 13.77
C LYS A 139 -4.86 0.32 14.02
N GLU A 140 -5.34 -0.25 15.12
CA GLU A 140 -5.17 -1.69 15.40
C GLU A 140 -5.73 -2.60 14.30
N ILE A 141 -6.85 -2.21 13.69
CA ILE A 141 -7.50 -3.02 12.64
C ILE A 141 -6.83 -2.84 11.28
N PHE A 142 -6.50 -1.61 10.90
CA PHE A 142 -6.10 -1.28 9.53
C PHE A 142 -4.59 -1.14 9.30
N ASN A 143 -3.75 -1.02 10.34
CA ASN A 143 -2.30 -0.86 10.12
C ASN A 143 -1.65 -2.12 9.57
N THR A 144 -2.17 -3.31 9.91
CA THR A 144 -1.66 -4.59 9.40
C THR A 144 -2.81 -5.56 9.13
N TYR A 145 -2.64 -6.45 8.15
CA TYR A 145 -3.61 -7.54 7.92
C TYR A 145 -3.75 -8.45 9.15
N GLN A 146 -2.66 -8.66 9.90
CA GLN A 146 -2.69 -9.42 11.14
C GLN A 146 -3.57 -8.74 12.21
N GLY A 147 -3.52 -7.41 12.29
CA GLY A 147 -4.37 -6.61 13.16
C GLY A 147 -5.85 -6.81 12.83
N PHE A 148 -6.20 -6.73 11.54
CA PHE A 148 -7.54 -7.06 11.06
C PHE A 148 -7.98 -8.48 11.44
N ALA A 149 -7.17 -9.50 11.10
CA ALA A 149 -7.50 -10.90 11.33
C ALA A 149 -7.67 -11.22 12.83
N THR A 150 -6.82 -10.65 13.68
CA THR A 150 -6.90 -10.80 15.14
C THR A 150 -8.20 -10.21 15.67
N ASN A 151 -8.52 -8.98 15.28
CA ASN A 151 -9.74 -8.31 15.72
C ASN A 151 -11.01 -9.01 15.22
N LEU A 152 -10.99 -9.55 13.99
CA LEU A 152 -12.09 -10.34 13.45
C LEU A 152 -12.26 -11.65 14.24
N ARG A 153 -11.16 -12.36 14.54
CA ARG A 153 -11.19 -13.55 15.42
C ARG A 153 -11.73 -13.24 16.80
N THR A 154 -11.23 -12.21 17.47
CA THR A 154 -11.70 -11.84 18.81
C THR A 154 -13.19 -11.52 18.83
N THR A 155 -13.72 -10.91 17.76
CA THR A 155 -15.13 -10.54 17.67
C THR A 155 -16.04 -11.74 17.37
N PHE A 156 -15.62 -12.64 16.49
CA PHE A 156 -16.47 -13.72 15.95
C PHE A 156 -16.13 -15.12 16.45
N THR A 157 -15.12 -15.28 17.31
CA THR A 157 -14.83 -16.53 18.04
C THR A 157 -15.56 -16.56 19.38
N ASN A 158 -16.24 -17.65 19.70
CA ASN A 158 -16.83 -17.88 21.02
C ASN A 158 -15.84 -18.63 21.95
N ARG A 159 -15.68 -18.19 23.21
CA ARG A 159 -14.94 -18.95 24.26
C ARG A 159 -15.44 -20.38 24.43
N ASP A 160 -16.70 -20.68 24.07
CA ASP A 160 -17.26 -22.03 24.18
C ASP A 160 -16.78 -22.98 23.08
N GLU A 161 -16.32 -22.50 21.92
CA GLU A 161 -15.77 -23.38 20.88
C GLU A 161 -14.39 -23.91 21.25
N VAL A 162 -13.57 -23.14 21.96
CA VAL A 162 -12.31 -23.63 22.54
C VAL A 162 -12.60 -24.73 23.56
N ARG A 163 -13.60 -24.54 24.44
CA ARG A 163 -14.04 -25.59 25.38
C ARG A 163 -14.59 -26.81 24.68
N LYS A 164 -15.40 -26.61 23.64
CA LYS A 164 -15.97 -27.69 22.84
C LYS A 164 -14.89 -28.44 22.08
N ALA A 165 -13.94 -27.76 21.46
CA ALA A 165 -12.81 -28.37 20.76
C ALA A 165 -11.93 -29.19 21.73
N ALA A 166 -11.67 -28.66 22.93
CA ALA A 166 -10.97 -29.40 23.98
C ALA A 166 -11.72 -30.68 24.40
N SER A 167 -13.05 -30.59 24.58
CA SER A 167 -13.90 -31.76 24.85
C SER A 167 -13.94 -32.74 23.67
N ASP A 168 -14.04 -32.24 22.44
CA ASP A 168 -14.11 -33.05 21.23
C ASP A 168 -12.78 -33.78 20.96
N ILE A 169 -11.63 -33.17 21.25
CA ILE A 169 -10.32 -33.85 21.19
C ILE A 169 -10.23 -35.00 22.19
N TRP A 170 -10.81 -34.83 23.38
CA TRP A 170 -10.85 -35.90 24.39
C TRP A 170 -11.77 -37.07 24.00
N THR A 171 -12.78 -36.80 23.17
CA THR A 171 -13.82 -37.78 22.81
C THR A 171 -13.69 -38.33 21.40
N VAL A 172 -12.86 -37.71 20.53
CA VAL A 172 -12.68 -38.16 19.15
C VAL A 172 -12.00 -39.52 19.12
N LYS A 173 -12.66 -40.47 18.46
CA LYS A 173 -12.16 -41.83 18.25
C LYS A 173 -12.03 -42.09 16.75
N GLN A 174 -11.07 -42.92 16.37
CA GLN A 174 -10.92 -43.38 14.99
C GLN A 174 -12.03 -44.39 14.67
N LEU A 175 -13.16 -43.89 14.18
CA LEU A 175 -14.31 -44.71 13.76
C LEU A 175 -14.33 -44.97 12.24
N GLU A 176 -13.66 -44.13 11.47
CA GLU A 176 -13.52 -44.25 10.02
C GLU A 176 -12.05 -44.46 9.63
N SER A 177 -11.64 -43.97 8.45
CA SER A 177 -10.26 -44.00 8.01
C SER A 177 -9.33 -43.20 8.94
N VAL A 178 -8.05 -43.62 9.01
CA VAL A 178 -6.98 -42.87 9.69
C VAL A 178 -6.89 -41.43 9.15
N ALA A 179 -7.06 -41.25 7.83
CA ALA A 179 -7.00 -39.93 7.20
C ALA A 179 -8.12 -39.00 7.68
N THR A 180 -9.35 -39.51 7.80
CA THR A 180 -10.49 -38.74 8.33
C THR A 180 -10.25 -38.35 9.79
N TYR A 181 -9.80 -39.32 10.60
CA TYR A 181 -9.48 -39.09 12.01
C TYR A 181 -8.39 -38.02 12.15
N SER A 182 -7.24 -38.16 11.47
CA SER A 182 -6.12 -37.22 11.56
C SER A 182 -6.51 -35.82 11.09
N THR A 183 -7.32 -35.71 10.04
CA THR A 183 -7.83 -34.41 9.55
C THR A 183 -8.71 -33.75 10.62
N LYS A 184 -9.64 -34.52 11.21
CA LYS A 184 -10.54 -34.03 12.26
C LYS A 184 -9.78 -33.65 13.53
N PHE A 185 -8.80 -34.44 13.94
CA PHE A 185 -7.95 -34.16 15.09
C PHE A 185 -7.13 -32.89 14.89
N HIS A 186 -6.44 -32.74 13.74
CA HIS A 186 -5.70 -31.52 13.42
C HIS A 186 -6.60 -30.29 13.31
N GLN A 187 -7.80 -30.45 12.73
CA GLN A 187 -8.77 -29.38 12.66
C GLN A 187 -9.20 -28.93 14.06
N LEU A 188 -9.53 -29.85 14.97
CA LEU A 188 -9.90 -29.52 16.35
C LEU A 188 -8.73 -28.86 17.10
N ALA A 189 -7.51 -29.36 16.92
CA ALA A 189 -6.30 -28.80 17.54
C ALA A 189 -6.04 -27.36 17.09
N SER A 190 -6.41 -26.98 15.86
CA SER A 190 -6.24 -25.61 15.36
C SER A 190 -7.06 -24.56 16.13
N TYR A 191 -8.12 -24.96 16.84
CA TYR A 191 -8.91 -24.06 17.69
C TYR A 191 -8.30 -23.82 19.08
N LEU A 192 -7.22 -24.52 19.43
CA LEU A 192 -6.55 -24.42 20.73
C LEU A 192 -5.24 -23.59 20.69
N GLN A 193 -4.89 -23.02 19.55
CA GLN A 193 -3.65 -22.27 19.32
C GLN A 193 -3.83 -20.76 19.37
#